data_AF-A0A3S1DNG3-F1
#
_entry.id   AF-A0A3S1DNG3-F1
#
_cell.length_a   1.000
_cell.length_b   1.000
_cell.length_c   1.000
_cell.angle_alpha   90.00
_cell.angle_beta   90.00
_cell.angle_gamma   90.00
#
_symmetry.space_group_name_H-M   'P 1'
#
loop_
_entity.id
_entity.type
_entity.pdbx_description
1 polymer ?
#
loop_
_entity_poly.entity_id
_entity_poly.type
_entity_poly.pdbx_seq_one_letter_code
_entity_poly.pdbx_strand_id
1 'polypeptide(L)'
;MEHTHSSEVLEHVHHDSSTKKIWKTFWILLGVTMVEVGLAFLHLETGFPSRVLLNAIFVGLTVVKAFYIVAEFMHLGSEIKNLIYTILLPLLLFVWFIIAFLYEGNSWKNMIKDLKPGTPIETPKAPVKEAGHGHY
;
A
#
# COMPACT_ATOMS: atom_id res chain seq x y z
N MET A 1 -55.91 -21.06 -17.30
CA MET A 1 -55.44 -19.95 -16.45
C MET A 1 -54.10 -20.42 -15.91
N GLU A 2 -53.02 -20.35 -16.70
CA GLU A 2 -52.17 -19.15 -16.89
C GLU A 2 -51.82 -18.52 -15.52
N HIS A 3 -50.58 -18.44 -15.02
CA HIS A 3 -49.27 -18.28 -15.65
C HIS A 3 -48.16 -18.86 -14.73
N THR A 4 -47.30 -19.77 -15.22
CA THR A 4 -46.09 -20.23 -14.49
C THR A 4 -44.89 -20.47 -15.42
N HIS A 5 -44.72 -19.71 -16.49
CA HIS A 5 -43.58 -19.87 -17.40
C HIS A 5 -43.05 -18.53 -17.92
N SER A 6 -42.63 -17.64 -17.01
CA SER A 6 -41.95 -16.40 -17.40
C SER A 6 -40.91 -15.93 -16.38
N SER A 7 -40.18 -16.86 -15.76
CA SER A 7 -39.06 -16.54 -14.86
C SER A 7 -37.73 -17.20 -15.24
N GLU A 8 -37.70 -18.22 -16.10
CA GLU A 8 -36.46 -18.96 -16.38
C GLU A 8 -35.70 -18.49 -17.64
N VAL A 9 -36.28 -17.66 -18.50
CA VAL A 9 -35.66 -17.30 -19.80
C VAL A 9 -34.87 -15.97 -19.75
N LEU A 10 -35.00 -15.15 -18.71
CA LEU A 10 -34.31 -13.85 -18.62
C LEU A 10 -33.02 -13.84 -17.80
N GLU A 11 -32.67 -14.91 -17.10
CA GLU A 11 -31.53 -14.92 -16.16
C GLU A 11 -30.19 -15.37 -16.78
N HIS A 12 -30.15 -15.69 -18.08
CA HIS A 12 -28.96 -16.31 -18.69
C HIS A 12 -28.08 -15.37 -19.53
N VAL A 13 -28.36 -14.07 -19.60
CA VAL A 13 -27.69 -13.16 -20.56
C VAL A 13 -26.65 -12.23 -19.93
N HIS A 14 -26.60 -12.08 -18.61
CA HIS A 14 -25.78 -11.02 -17.99
C HIS A 14 -24.48 -11.46 -17.27
N HIS A 15 -24.23 -12.75 -17.06
CA HIS A 15 -23.09 -13.18 -16.23
C HIS A 15 -21.79 -13.52 -17.00
N ASP A 16 -21.86 -13.71 -18.32
CA ASP A 16 -20.73 -14.22 -19.10
C ASP A 16 -19.70 -13.15 -19.51
N SER A 17 -20.09 -11.87 -19.52
CA SER A 17 -19.22 -10.80 -20.02
C SER A 17 -18.11 -10.43 -19.02
N SER A 18 -18.38 -10.50 -17.72
CA SER A 18 -17.45 -10.14 -16.65
C SER A 18 -16.36 -11.21 -16.44
N THR A 19 -16.75 -12.49 -16.42
CA THR A 19 -15.82 -13.62 -16.23
C THR A 19 -14.75 -13.67 -17.32
N LYS A 20 -15.11 -13.37 -18.57
CA LYS A 20 -14.17 -13.36 -19.70
C LYS A 20 -13.10 -12.28 -19.57
N LYS A 21 -13.45 -11.10 -19.06
CA LYS A 21 -12.49 -10.01 -18.84
C LYS A 21 -11.52 -10.33 -17.70
N ILE A 22 -12.03 -10.90 -16.62
CA ILE A 22 -11.22 -11.36 -15.48
C ILE A 22 -10.17 -12.38 -15.94
N TRP A 23 -10.59 -13.38 -16.70
CA TRP A 23 -9.68 -14.39 -17.26
C TRP A 23 -8.64 -13.79 -18.21
N LYS A 24 -9.03 -12.82 -19.05
CA LYS A 24 -8.09 -12.11 -19.93
C LYS A 24 -7.03 -11.36 -19.11
N THR A 25 -7.45 -10.62 -18.10
CA THR A 25 -6.54 -9.85 -17.23
C THR A 25 -5.66 -10.77 -16.39
N PHE A 26 -6.20 -11.89 -15.90
CA PHE A 26 -5.41 -12.94 -15.24
C PHE A 26 -4.25 -13.43 -16.12
N TRP A 27 -4.50 -13.76 -17.38
CA TRP A 27 -3.45 -14.22 -18.30
C TRP A 27 -2.41 -13.13 -18.59
N ILE A 28 -2.82 -11.87 -18.71
CA ILE A 28 -1.91 -10.73 -18.87
C ILE A 28 -0.99 -10.60 -17.64
N LEU A 29 -1.58 -10.62 -16.44
CA LEU A 29 -0.85 -10.51 -15.17
C LEU A 29 0.08 -11.70 -14.96
N LEU A 30 -0.35 -12.91 -15.31
CA LEU A 30 0.49 -14.11 -15.27
C LEU A 30 1.69 -13.95 -16.23
N GLY A 31 1.45 -13.52 -17.47
CA GLY A 31 2.51 -13.27 -18.45
C GLY A 31 3.53 -12.24 -17.96
N VAL A 32 3.07 -11.12 -17.41
CA VAL A 32 3.95 -10.09 -16.81
C VAL A 32 4.78 -10.69 -15.66
N THR A 33 4.17 -11.49 -14.80
CA THR A 33 4.86 -12.15 -13.68
C THR A 33 5.93 -13.15 -14.16
N MET A 34 5.60 -13.92 -15.20
CA MET A 34 6.56 -14.86 -15.80
C MET A 34 7.76 -14.12 -16.40
N VAL A 35 7.53 -12.97 -17.03
CA VAL A 35 8.61 -12.11 -17.55
C VAL A 35 9.47 -11.56 -16.42
N GLU A 36 8.88 -11.08 -15.33
CA GLU A 36 9.62 -10.61 -14.15
C GLU A 36 10.54 -11.72 -13.61
N VAL A 37 9.98 -12.90 -13.35
CA VAL A 37 10.74 -14.05 -12.85
C VAL A 37 11.84 -14.47 -13.84
N GLY A 38 11.54 -14.51 -15.14
CA GLY A 38 12.51 -14.81 -16.18
C GLY A 38 13.68 -13.80 -16.21
N LEU A 39 13.40 -12.50 -16.09
CA LEU A 39 14.43 -11.46 -16.00
C LEU A 39 15.29 -11.60 -14.73
N ALA A 40 14.68 -11.97 -13.60
CA ALA A 40 15.44 -12.25 -12.37
C ALA A 40 16.40 -13.43 -12.57
N PHE A 41 15.94 -14.54 -13.14
CA PHE A 41 16.79 -15.69 -13.44
C PHE A 41 17.92 -15.34 -14.42
N LEU A 42 17.62 -14.61 -15.50
CA LEU A 42 18.61 -14.17 -16.47
C LEU A 42 19.72 -13.33 -15.82
N HIS A 43 19.36 -12.41 -14.92
CA HIS A 43 20.33 -11.60 -14.18
C HIS A 43 21.18 -12.44 -13.22
N LEU A 44 20.60 -13.45 -12.57
CA LEU A 44 21.33 -14.35 -11.68
C LEU A 44 22.37 -15.19 -12.44
N GLU A 45 22.05 -15.64 -13.65
CA GLU A 45 22.91 -16.52 -14.44
C GLU A 45 23.97 -15.77 -15.26
N THR A 46 23.60 -14.61 -15.84
CA THR A 46 24.48 -13.88 -16.78
C THR A 46 25.06 -12.60 -16.20
N GLY A 47 24.59 -12.14 -15.03
CA GLY A 47 24.98 -10.85 -14.44
C GLY A 47 24.47 -9.62 -15.21
N PHE A 48 23.71 -9.83 -16.28
CA PHE A 48 23.13 -8.80 -17.14
C PHE A 48 21.59 -8.94 -17.13
N PRO A 49 20.79 -7.86 -17.12
CA PRO A 49 21.13 -6.42 -17.11
C PRO A 49 21.66 -5.92 -15.75
N SER A 50 22.10 -4.66 -15.68
CA SER A 50 22.55 -4.06 -14.42
C SER A 50 21.45 -4.10 -13.35
N ARG A 51 21.85 -4.26 -12.07
CA ARG A 51 20.90 -4.30 -10.94
C ARG A 51 19.97 -3.09 -10.89
N VAL A 52 20.47 -1.91 -11.25
CA VAL A 52 19.68 -0.68 -11.28
C VAL A 52 18.59 -0.74 -12.36
N LEU A 53 18.94 -1.22 -13.56
CA LEU A 53 17.99 -1.37 -14.64
C LEU A 53 16.94 -2.45 -14.34
N LEU A 54 17.36 -3.58 -13.76
CA LEU A 54 16.44 -4.63 -13.34
C LEU A 54 15.45 -4.11 -12.29
N ASN A 55 15.93 -3.42 -11.26
CA ASN A 55 15.07 -2.84 -10.24
C ASN A 55 14.07 -1.83 -10.84
N ALA A 56 14.51 -0.98 -11.77
CA ALA A 56 13.62 -0.05 -12.46
C ALA A 56 12.52 -0.77 -13.27
N ILE A 57 12.88 -1.85 -13.98
CA ILE A 57 11.92 -2.68 -14.71
C ILE A 57 10.93 -3.35 -13.75
N PHE A 58 11.40 -3.92 -12.65
CA PHE A 58 10.55 -4.58 -11.65
C PHE A 58 9.56 -3.60 -11.03
N VAL A 59 10.02 -2.40 -10.66
CA VAL A 59 9.14 -1.35 -10.14
C VAL A 59 8.11 -0.96 -11.19
N GLY A 60 8.52 -0.74 -12.45
CA GLY A 60 7.61 -0.41 -13.54
C GLY A 60 6.55 -1.49 -13.81
N LEU A 61 6.96 -2.75 -13.91
CA LEU A 61 6.07 -3.88 -14.13
C LEU A 61 5.13 -4.12 -12.93
N THR A 62 5.60 -3.87 -11.70
CA THR A 62 4.77 -3.92 -10.49
C THR A 62 3.68 -2.83 -10.51
N VAL A 63 4.00 -1.61 -10.94
CA VAL A 63 3.00 -0.53 -11.08
C VAL A 63 1.97 -0.88 -12.15
N VAL A 64 2.40 -1.40 -13.30
CA VAL A 64 1.50 -1.85 -14.37
C VAL A 64 0.58 -2.96 -13.86
N LYS A 65 1.14 -3.96 -13.18
CA LYS A 65 0.39 -5.06 -12.55
C LYS A 65 -0.66 -4.52 -11.57
N ALA A 66 -0.27 -3.59 -10.70
CA ALA A 66 -1.19 -2.97 -9.74
C ALA A 66 -2.35 -2.23 -10.45
N PHE A 67 -2.06 -1.49 -11.52
CA PHE A 67 -3.09 -0.81 -12.32
C PHE A 67 -4.10 -1.80 -12.91
N TYR A 68 -3.65 -2.91 -13.52
CA TYR A 68 -4.54 -3.94 -14.07
C TYR A 68 -5.36 -4.64 -12.98
N ILE A 69 -4.77 -4.88 -11.80
CA ILE A 69 -5.48 -5.49 -10.68
C ILE A 69 -6.59 -4.58 -10.19
N VAL A 70 -6.27 -3.30 -9.95
CA VAL A 70 -7.23 -2.31 -9.46
C VAL A 70 -8.34 -2.06 -10.50
N ALA A 71 -7.98 -1.93 -11.78
CA ALA A 71 -8.95 -1.67 -12.83
C ALA A 71 -9.95 -2.82 -13.06
N GLU A 72 -9.48 -4.08 -13.08
CA GLU A 72 -10.31 -5.23 -13.44
C GLU A 72 -10.84 -6.02 -12.23
N PHE A 73 -9.98 -6.39 -11.27
CA PHE A 73 -10.41 -7.21 -10.12
C PHE A 73 -11.18 -6.40 -9.08
N MET A 74 -10.99 -5.09 -9.05
CA MET A 74 -11.73 -4.22 -8.15
C MET A 74 -12.93 -3.58 -8.84
N HIS A 75 -13.45 -4.18 -9.93
CA HIS A 75 -14.74 -3.86 -10.54
C HIS A 75 -15.09 -2.35 -10.58
N LEU A 76 -14.10 -1.51 -10.88
CA LEU A 76 -14.22 -0.04 -10.86
C LEU A 76 -14.96 0.50 -12.10
N GLY A 77 -15.74 -0.32 -12.79
CA GLY A 77 -16.43 0.07 -14.01
C GLY A 77 -17.76 0.79 -13.79
N SER A 78 -18.45 0.55 -12.67
CA SER A 78 -19.82 1.04 -12.47
C SER A 78 -20.16 1.51 -11.05
N GLU A 79 -19.45 1.07 -10.01
CA GLU A 79 -19.79 1.38 -8.60
C GLU A 79 -18.59 1.92 -7.79
N ILE A 80 -17.81 2.76 -8.46
CA ILE A 80 -16.45 3.23 -8.13
C ILE A 80 -16.25 3.73 -6.69
N LYS A 81 -17.26 4.35 -6.07
CA LYS A 81 -17.04 5.13 -4.83
C LYS A 81 -16.84 4.26 -3.60
N ASN A 82 -17.69 3.26 -3.37
CA ASN A 82 -17.62 2.45 -2.15
C ASN A 82 -16.39 1.53 -2.15
N LEU A 83 -16.06 0.99 -3.32
CA LEU A 83 -14.93 0.08 -3.48
C LEU A 83 -13.59 0.81 -3.33
N ILE A 84 -13.47 2.04 -3.86
CA ILE A 84 -12.32 2.91 -3.59
C ILE A 84 -12.11 3.11 -2.09
N TYR A 85 -13.16 3.38 -1.32
CA TYR A 85 -13.02 3.55 0.14
C TYR A 85 -12.55 2.27 0.85
N THR A 86 -12.98 1.09 0.42
CA THR A 86 -12.50 -0.17 1.03
C THR A 86 -11.02 -0.46 0.77
N ILE A 87 -10.44 0.14 -0.26
CA ILE A 87 -9.02 0.01 -0.61
C ILE A 87 -8.21 1.14 0.04
N LEU A 88 -8.71 2.37 -0.07
CA LEU A 88 -8.06 3.57 0.48
C LEU A 88 -7.97 3.51 2.00
N LEU A 89 -9.00 3.04 2.69
CA LEU A 89 -9.04 3.01 4.15
C LEU A 89 -7.91 2.14 4.76
N PRO A 90 -7.73 0.86 4.38
CA PRO A 90 -6.61 0.06 4.89
C PRO A 90 -5.25 0.60 4.43
N LEU A 91 -5.15 1.17 3.22
CA LEU A 91 -3.90 1.72 2.70
C LEU A 91 -3.48 2.99 3.47
N LEU A 92 -4.43 3.88 3.77
CA LEU A 92 -4.21 5.07 4.58
C LEU A 92 -3.80 4.70 6.01
N LEU A 93 -4.47 3.71 6.61
CA LEU A 93 -4.10 3.20 7.93
C LEU A 93 -2.67 2.65 7.92
N PHE A 94 -2.29 1.92 6.89
CA PHE A 94 -0.94 1.37 6.74
C PHE A 94 0.13 2.48 6.63
N VAL A 95 -0.11 3.51 5.81
CA VAL A 95 0.81 4.65 5.68
C VAL A 95 0.94 5.41 7.00
N TRP A 96 -0.19 5.66 7.69
CA TRP A 96 -0.17 6.29 9.01
C TRP A 96 0.61 5.45 10.03
N PHE A 97 0.45 4.13 10.01
CA PHE A 97 1.16 3.21 10.90
C PHE A 97 2.67 3.23 10.68
N ILE A 98 3.13 3.26 9.41
CA ILE A 98 4.55 3.40 9.07
C ILE A 98 5.11 4.70 9.66
N ILE A 99 4.41 5.82 9.49
CA ILE A 99 4.85 7.11 10.02
C ILE A 99 4.93 7.07 11.55
N ALA A 100 3.91 6.53 12.21
CA ALA A 100 3.88 6.39 13.66
C ALA A 100 5.05 5.55 14.18
N PHE A 101 5.34 4.41 13.52
CA PHE A 101 6.46 3.54 13.88
C PHE A 101 7.82 4.18 13.64
N LEU A 102 7.99 4.96 12.57
CA LEU A 102 9.23 5.71 12.34
C LEU A 102 9.43 6.80 13.40
N TYR A 103 8.36 7.49 13.80
CA TYR A 103 8.40 8.50 14.85
C TYR A 103 8.76 7.87 16.21
N GLU A 104 8.06 6.80 16.58
CA GLU A 104 8.29 6.08 17.84
C GLU A 104 9.70 5.47 17.88
N GLY A 105 10.15 4.87 16.78
CA GLY A 105 11.51 4.34 16.65
C GLY A 105 12.58 5.43 16.78
N ASN A 106 12.33 6.63 16.27
CA ASN A 106 13.23 7.76 16.45
C ASN A 106 13.25 8.27 17.91
N SER A 107 12.08 8.34 18.56
CA SER A 107 11.96 8.70 19.98
C SER A 107 12.72 7.72 20.87
N TRP A 108 12.48 6.42 20.67
CA TRP A 108 13.16 5.34 21.40
C TRP A 108 14.69 5.40 21.27
N LYS A 109 15.19 5.63 20.04
CA LYS A 109 16.62 5.80 19.79
C LYS A 109 17.22 6.98 20.56
N ASN A 110 16.48 8.06 20.73
CA ASN A 110 16.95 9.23 21.47
C ASN A 110 16.95 8.95 22.98
N MET A 111 15.89 8.35 23.52
CA MET A 111 15.82 7.97 24.93
C MET A 111 16.95 7.00 25.34
N ILE A 112 17.33 6.05 24.48
CA ILE A 112 18.48 5.17 24.74
C ILE A 112 19.80 5.94 24.85
N LYS A 113 19.99 7.03 24.08
CA LYS A 113 21.22 7.84 24.18
C LYS A 113 21.27 8.56 25.53
N ASP A 114 20.12 9.05 25.99
CA ASP A 114 20.00 9.82 27.23
C ASP A 114 20.18 8.94 28.47
N LEU A 115 19.81 7.66 28.38
CA LEU A 115 19.95 6.66 29.45
C LEU A 115 21.35 6.01 29.52
N LYS A 116 22.28 6.36 28.62
CA LYS A 116 23.67 5.88 28.74
C LYS A 116 24.30 6.45 30.02
N PRO A 117 24.98 5.64 30.85
CA PRO A 117 25.61 6.16 32.08
C PRO A 117 26.67 7.22 31.70
N GLY A 118 26.40 8.50 32.03
CA GLY A 118 27.31 9.63 31.75
C GLY A 118 26.71 10.81 30.97
N THR A 119 25.45 10.75 30.53
CA THR A 119 24.79 11.89 29.86
C THR A 119 24.42 12.99 30.85
N PRO A 120 24.78 14.28 30.61
CA PRO A 120 24.32 15.38 31.44
C PRO A 120 22.79 15.47 31.37
N ILE A 121 22.12 15.20 32.49
CA ILE A 121 20.69 15.50 32.62
C ILE A 121 20.58 17.02 32.64
N GLU A 122 20.11 17.63 31.54
CA GLU A 122 19.69 19.02 31.56
C GLU A 122 18.46 19.11 32.48
N THR A 123 18.71 19.48 33.73
CA THR A 123 17.67 19.72 34.72
C THR A 123 16.75 20.83 34.20
N PRO A 124 15.41 20.62 34.22
CA PRO A 124 14.48 21.70 33.91
C PRO A 124 14.79 22.88 34.82
N LYS A 125 15.25 24.01 34.24
CA LYS A 125 15.45 25.24 35.00
C LYS A 125 14.13 25.54 35.72
N ALA A 126 14.16 25.42 37.05
CA ALA A 126 13.04 25.75 37.92
C ALA A 126 12.54 27.17 37.58
N PRO A 127 11.23 27.42 37.62
CA PRO A 127 10.70 28.74 37.34
C PRO A 127 11.32 29.71 38.36
N VAL A 128 12.04 30.69 37.85
CA VAL A 128 12.62 31.77 38.66
C VAL A 128 11.44 32.43 39.38
N LYS A 129 11.37 32.29 40.71
CA LYS A 129 10.47 33.10 41.52
C LYS A 129 10.90 34.55 41.31
N GLU A 130 10.05 35.35 40.66
CA GLU A 130 10.16 36.80 40.68
C GLU A 130 10.02 37.25 42.13
N ALA A 131 11.15 37.63 42.74
CA ALA A 131 11.16 38.37 43.98
C ALA A 131 10.63 39.77 43.68
N GLY A 132 9.33 39.97 43.93
CA GLY A 132 8.70 41.28 43.89
C GLY A 132 9.42 42.23 44.85
N HIS A 133 10.11 43.20 44.27
CA HIS A 133 10.79 44.29 44.95
C HIS A 133 9.75 45.20 45.61
N GLY A 134 9.85 45.35 46.94
CA GLY A 134 9.06 46.31 47.69
C GLY A 134 9.46 47.74 47.35
N HIS A 135 8.49 48.49 46.85
CA HIS A 135 8.30 49.94 47.01
C HIS A 135 6.77 50.01 47.18
N TYR A 136 6.23 50.38 48.33
CA TYR A 136 6.12 51.73 48.94
C TYR A 136 5.75 51.57 50.42
#